data_AF-A0A916WAH3-F1
#
_entry.id   AF-A0A916WAH3-F1
#
_cell.length_a   1.000
_cell.length_b   1.000
_cell.length_c   1.000
_cell.angle_alpha   90.00
_cell.angle_beta   90.00
_cell.angle_gamma   90.00
#
_symmetry.space_group_name_H-M   'P 1'
#
loop_
_entity.id
_entity.type
_entity.pdbx_description
1 polymer ?
#
loop_
_entity_poly.entity_id
_entity_poly.type
_entity_poly.pdbx_seq_one_letter_code
_entity_poly.pdbx_strand_id
1 'polypeptide(L)'
;MKLDLPQELPRRRPLDGERSTPSLEPSPVERRRDSLAAAERHIMPQVPRDHPRQQERPLEPEQRRIAPDRRPRRETLPLQAIGLSLREEEQKVVVEVGRFRVIRTDDLAETVYNNRRSRMERDLAFLRQKGLIEIDTVNARRDGRGGRVDRIEVVVLTNEGRTLAHMVGGLPRDQRLYSGLVKPREVEHDTQIYRAYRKHAERIESSGGTNLRVKLDFELKAEIQKAIHAERKARPQREMSAIKQEVAERFDLPFVNGTIQVPDVRIEFDREVKPDDLGQGARTGHEDIEVLTAAYRPGHLRAKAQAGFHVYASHSDRATLSARIEDDHHLMKRILEL
;
A
#
# COMPACT_ATOMS: atom_id res chain seq x y z
N MET A 1 44.11 43.65 28.09
CA MET A 1 45.12 42.90 28.86
C MET A 1 44.93 41.42 28.56
N LYS A 2 45.91 40.80 27.89
CA LYS A 2 46.03 39.35 27.71
C LYS A 2 46.54 38.76 29.02
N LEU A 3 46.06 37.59 29.41
CA LEU A 3 46.71 36.74 30.42
C LEU A 3 46.53 35.27 30.01
N ASP A 4 47.67 34.60 30.01
CA ASP A 4 47.99 33.33 29.38
C ASP A 4 47.53 32.09 30.17
N LEU A 5 47.41 30.98 29.44
CA LEU A 5 47.34 29.61 29.94
C LEU A 5 48.60 29.20 30.74
N PRO A 6 48.49 28.17 31.60
CA PRO A 6 49.57 27.21 31.80
C PRO A 6 49.33 25.92 31.01
N GLN A 7 50.38 25.51 30.29
CA GLN A 7 50.59 24.22 29.64
C GLN A 7 50.97 23.14 30.67
N GLU A 8 50.46 21.92 30.51
CA GLU A 8 51.09 20.72 31.09
C GLU A 8 51.55 19.77 29.98
N LEU A 9 52.80 19.31 30.11
CA LEU A 9 53.60 18.53 29.17
C LEU A 9 53.32 17.00 29.24
N PRO A 10 53.76 16.22 28.24
CA PRO A 10 53.19 14.91 27.92
C PRO A 10 53.85 13.76 28.70
N ARG A 11 53.06 12.80 29.17
CA ARG A 11 53.56 11.55 29.75
C ARG A 11 53.72 10.46 28.67
N ARG A 12 54.94 9.92 28.59
CA ARG A 12 55.36 8.82 27.70
C ARG A 12 54.76 7.47 28.13
N ARG A 13 54.52 6.62 27.12
CA ARG A 13 54.11 5.20 27.20
C ARG A 13 55.18 4.29 27.83
N PRO A 14 54.77 3.12 28.34
CA PRO A 14 55.46 1.86 28.11
C PRO A 14 54.74 1.02 27.04
N LEU A 15 55.53 0.25 26.30
CA LEU A 15 55.16 -0.69 25.24
C LEU A 15 54.89 -2.10 25.80
N ASP A 16 54.26 -2.90 24.95
CA ASP A 16 54.17 -4.37 24.90
C ASP A 16 53.01 -5.08 25.63
N GLY A 17 52.27 -5.86 24.82
CA GLY A 17 51.09 -6.64 25.18
C GLY A 17 50.22 -6.94 23.95
N GLU A 18 50.73 -7.82 23.09
CA GLU A 18 50.09 -8.61 22.02
C GLU A 18 48.61 -8.31 21.68
N ARG A 19 48.37 -7.72 20.50
CA ARG A 19 47.04 -7.71 19.86
C ARG A 19 46.89 -8.94 18.97
N SER A 20 46.07 -9.88 19.40
CA SER A 20 45.48 -10.90 18.54
C SER A 20 44.65 -10.22 17.44
N THR A 21 44.93 -10.54 16.19
CA THR A 21 44.13 -10.10 15.04
C THR A 21 42.75 -10.77 15.08
N PRO A 22 41.64 -10.04 14.85
CA PRO A 22 40.36 -10.69 14.63
C PRO A 22 40.35 -11.32 13.22
N SER A 23 40.08 -12.63 13.18
CA SER A 23 39.88 -13.41 11.96
C SER A 23 38.78 -12.77 11.09
N LEU A 24 39.14 -12.42 9.87
CA LEU A 24 38.20 -11.92 8.86
C LEU A 24 37.40 -13.10 8.32
N GLU A 25 36.11 -13.15 8.65
CA GLU A 25 35.14 -14.02 7.97
C GLU A 25 35.10 -13.67 6.46
N PRO A 26 35.12 -14.67 5.56
CA PRO A 26 35.11 -14.42 4.13
C PRO A 26 33.77 -13.82 3.67
N SER A 27 33.89 -12.91 2.69
CA SER A 27 32.81 -12.14 2.12
C SER A 27 31.75 -13.05 1.45
N PRO A 28 30.46 -12.69 1.45
CA PRO A 28 29.40 -13.44 0.74
C PRO A 28 29.68 -13.68 -0.76
N VAL A 29 30.58 -12.90 -1.37
CA VAL A 29 31.00 -13.05 -2.77
C VAL A 29 32.01 -14.19 -2.94
N GLU A 30 32.87 -14.44 -1.96
CA GLU A 30 33.87 -15.52 -1.98
C GLU A 30 33.22 -16.89 -1.78
N ARG A 31 32.21 -16.98 -0.90
CA ARG A 31 31.40 -18.20 -0.69
C ARG A 31 30.67 -18.68 -1.96
N ARG A 32 30.36 -17.76 -2.88
CA ARG A 32 29.67 -18.07 -4.15
C ARG A 32 30.62 -18.56 -5.25
N ARG A 33 31.92 -18.28 -5.12
CA ARG A 33 32.94 -18.72 -6.07
C ARG A 33 33.38 -20.17 -5.83
N ASP A 34 33.51 -20.56 -4.56
CA ASP A 34 33.90 -21.94 -4.20
C ASP A 34 32.80 -22.97 -4.45
N SER A 35 31.53 -22.55 -4.43
CA SER A 35 30.38 -23.43 -4.72
C SER A 35 30.17 -23.70 -6.22
N LEU A 36 30.79 -22.92 -7.11
CA LEU A 36 30.78 -23.17 -8.56
C LEU A 36 31.95 -24.07 -9.01
N ALA A 37 33.06 -24.12 -8.26
CA ALA A 37 34.22 -24.97 -8.57
C ALA A 37 34.05 -26.46 -8.18
N ALA A 38 33.01 -26.79 -7.41
CA ALA A 38 32.70 -28.16 -6.98
C ALA A 38 31.71 -28.91 -7.89
N ALA A 39 31.13 -28.24 -8.91
CA ALA A 39 30.12 -28.83 -9.80
C ALA A 39 30.68 -29.34 -11.15
N GLU A 40 31.97 -29.20 -11.43
CA GLU A 40 32.61 -29.56 -12.72
C GLU A 40 33.43 -30.86 -12.70
N ARG A 41 33.04 -31.85 -11.91
CA ARG A 41 33.58 -33.21 -12.05
C ARG A 41 32.45 -34.19 -12.06
N HIS A 42 32.02 -34.58 -13.27
CA HIS A 42 31.75 -35.97 -13.70
C HIS A 42 31.06 -35.92 -15.08
N ILE A 43 31.86 -36.13 -16.14
CA ILE A 43 31.40 -36.31 -17.51
C ILE A 43 31.82 -37.71 -17.99
N MET A 44 30.80 -38.59 -18.14
CA MET A 44 30.58 -39.61 -19.20
C MET A 44 31.42 -40.91 -19.21
N PRO A 45 30.96 -42.06 -19.80
CA PRO A 45 30.13 -42.15 -21.02
C PRO A 45 28.99 -43.21 -21.12
N GLN A 46 28.32 -43.12 -22.26
CA GLN A 46 27.07 -43.72 -22.77
C GLN A 46 27.12 -45.23 -23.08
N VAL A 47 25.94 -45.89 -23.23
CA VAL A 47 25.54 -46.71 -24.42
C VAL A 47 23.99 -46.85 -24.45
N PRO A 48 23.32 -46.88 -25.64
CA PRO A 48 21.85 -46.89 -25.81
C PRO A 48 21.27 -48.31 -25.95
N ARG A 49 19.96 -48.50 -25.66
CA ARG A 49 19.11 -49.55 -26.28
C ARG A 49 17.61 -49.46 -25.94
N ASP A 50 16.83 -49.40 -27.03
CA ASP A 50 15.56 -50.09 -27.35
C ASP A 50 14.29 -49.97 -26.50
N HIS A 51 13.24 -49.49 -27.20
CA HIS A 51 11.84 -49.61 -26.85
C HIS A 51 11.30 -51.01 -27.20
N PRO A 52 10.27 -51.47 -26.46
CA PRO A 52 9.12 -52.07 -27.14
C PRO A 52 7.78 -51.45 -26.72
N ARG A 53 6.85 -51.52 -27.68
CA ARG A 53 5.49 -50.97 -27.69
C ARG A 53 4.51 -51.71 -26.77
N GLN A 54 3.57 -50.91 -26.26
CA GLN A 54 2.12 -51.14 -26.08
C GLN A 54 1.63 -52.37 -25.31
N GLN A 55 0.95 -52.10 -24.20
CA GLN A 55 -0.35 -52.71 -23.89
C GLN A 55 -1.23 -51.67 -23.18
N GLU A 56 -2.29 -51.25 -23.87
CA GLU A 56 -3.33 -50.34 -23.40
C GLU A 56 -4.16 -51.03 -22.32
N ARG A 57 -4.22 -50.44 -21.12
CA ARG A 57 -5.18 -50.83 -20.07
C ARG A 57 -6.40 -49.88 -20.13
N PRO A 58 -7.64 -50.38 -20.00
CA PRO A 58 -8.85 -49.55 -20.02
C PRO A 58 -8.87 -48.54 -18.87
N LEU A 59 -9.20 -47.28 -19.20
CA LEU A 59 -9.23 -46.14 -18.29
C LEU A 59 -10.43 -46.19 -17.34
N GLU A 60 -10.17 -46.17 -16.03
CA GLU A 60 -11.13 -45.77 -15.01
C GLU A 60 -11.43 -44.25 -15.10
N PRO A 61 -12.59 -43.76 -14.63
CA PRO A 61 -13.03 -42.39 -14.86
C PRO A 61 -12.30 -41.41 -13.94
N GLU A 62 -11.12 -40.97 -14.39
CA GLU A 62 -10.27 -40.03 -13.69
C GLU A 62 -10.78 -38.59 -13.87
N GLN A 63 -11.35 -38.07 -12.78
CA GLN A 63 -11.17 -36.71 -12.26
C GLN A 63 -11.07 -35.58 -13.31
N ARG A 64 -12.13 -34.76 -13.36
CA ARG A 64 -12.22 -33.49 -14.10
C ARG A 64 -10.87 -32.76 -14.16
N ARG A 65 -10.18 -32.91 -15.30
CA ARG A 65 -8.92 -32.22 -15.61
C ARG A 65 -9.20 -30.71 -15.61
N ILE A 66 -8.67 -30.01 -14.61
CA ILE A 66 -8.53 -28.55 -14.65
C ILE A 66 -7.72 -28.24 -15.92
N ALA A 67 -8.26 -27.40 -16.80
CA ALA A 67 -7.61 -27.07 -18.06
C ALA A 67 -6.17 -26.58 -17.81
N PRO A 68 -5.17 -27.05 -18.58
CA PRO A 68 -3.81 -26.60 -18.43
C PRO A 68 -3.72 -25.09 -18.70
N ASP A 69 -3.10 -24.38 -17.76
CA ASP A 69 -2.87 -22.93 -17.75
C ASP A 69 -1.98 -22.54 -18.94
N ARG A 70 -2.58 -22.29 -20.11
CA ARG A 70 -1.89 -21.87 -21.34
C ARG A 70 -1.50 -20.39 -21.24
N ARG A 71 -0.59 -20.06 -20.32
CA ARG A 71 0.01 -18.71 -20.26
C ARG A 71 1.10 -18.58 -21.33
N PRO A 72 1.15 -17.47 -22.08
CA PRO A 72 2.26 -17.21 -22.98
C PRO A 72 3.57 -17.02 -22.20
N ARG A 73 4.46 -18.01 -22.28
CA ARG A 73 5.85 -17.94 -21.80
C ARG A 73 6.68 -17.07 -22.77
N ARG A 74 6.72 -15.75 -22.60
CA ARG A 74 7.67 -14.87 -23.33
C ARG A 74 8.12 -13.66 -22.52
N GLU A 75 9.42 -13.40 -22.51
CA GLU A 75 10.11 -12.34 -21.75
C GLU A 75 10.05 -10.96 -22.44
N THR A 76 9.42 -10.85 -23.61
CA THR A 76 9.38 -9.59 -24.39
C THR A 76 8.04 -9.40 -25.09
N LEU A 77 6.96 -9.27 -24.33
CA LEU A 77 5.69 -8.77 -24.87
C LEU A 77 5.60 -7.26 -24.63
N PRO A 78 5.16 -6.46 -25.61
CA PRO A 78 4.81 -5.06 -25.38
C PRO A 78 3.78 -4.93 -24.25
N LEU A 79 3.83 -3.84 -23.49
CA LEU A 79 2.95 -3.64 -22.34
C LEU A 79 1.46 -3.73 -22.70
N GLN A 80 1.08 -3.28 -23.90
CA GLN A 80 -0.27 -3.40 -24.44
C GLN A 80 -0.67 -4.86 -24.67
N ALA A 81 0.24 -5.67 -25.23
CA ALA A 81 0.01 -7.10 -25.44
C ALA A 81 -0.11 -7.85 -24.11
N ILE A 82 0.65 -7.42 -23.08
CA ILE A 82 0.49 -7.92 -21.71
C ILE A 82 -0.91 -7.58 -21.19
N GLY A 83 -1.35 -6.33 -21.31
CA GLY A 83 -2.68 -5.90 -20.87
C GLY A 83 -3.82 -6.69 -21.48
N LEU A 84 -3.77 -6.92 -22.79
CA LEU A 84 -4.77 -7.75 -23.50
C LEU A 84 -4.75 -9.23 -23.08
N SER A 85 -3.67 -9.69 -22.46
CA SER A 85 -3.52 -11.07 -21.98
C SER A 85 -3.84 -11.25 -20.50
N LEU A 86 -3.98 -10.16 -19.74
CA LEU A 86 -4.30 -10.23 -18.31
C LEU A 86 -5.73 -10.70 -18.11
N ARG A 87 -5.92 -11.61 -17.17
CA ARG A 87 -7.25 -11.99 -16.68
C ARG A 87 -7.88 -10.84 -15.90
N GLU A 88 -9.19 -10.89 -15.76
CA GLU A 88 -9.96 -9.88 -15.00
C GLU A 88 -9.43 -9.69 -13.58
N GLU A 89 -9.06 -10.78 -12.87
CA GLU A 89 -8.51 -10.66 -11.52
C GLU A 89 -7.12 -9.99 -11.50
N GLU A 90 -6.28 -10.24 -12.50
CA GLU A 90 -4.96 -9.63 -12.63
C GLU A 90 -5.07 -8.13 -12.94
N GLN A 91 -6.00 -7.77 -13.84
CA GLN A 91 -6.33 -6.38 -14.13
C GLN A 91 -6.84 -5.68 -12.87
N LYS A 92 -7.74 -6.33 -12.11
CA LYS A 92 -8.27 -5.79 -10.85
C LYS A 92 -7.18 -5.58 -9.80
N VAL A 93 -6.24 -6.52 -9.63
CA VAL A 93 -5.08 -6.32 -8.74
C VAL A 93 -4.28 -5.10 -9.16
N VAL A 94 -3.90 -5.02 -10.44
CA VAL A 94 -3.07 -3.92 -10.95
C VAL A 94 -3.77 -2.57 -10.76
N VAL A 95 -5.09 -2.52 -10.96
CA VAL A 95 -5.90 -1.31 -10.74
C VAL A 95 -6.00 -0.95 -9.26
N GLU A 96 -6.38 -1.89 -8.40
CA GLU A 96 -6.55 -1.66 -6.95
C GLU A 96 -5.24 -1.23 -6.29
N VAL A 97 -4.14 -1.94 -6.54
CA VAL A 97 -2.80 -1.57 -6.05
C VAL A 97 -2.32 -0.24 -6.67
N GLY A 98 -2.84 0.16 -7.83
CA GLY A 98 -2.59 1.48 -8.37
C GLY A 98 -3.31 2.58 -7.61
N ARG A 99 -4.57 2.36 -7.23
CA ARG A 99 -5.40 3.33 -6.48
C ARG A 99 -4.87 3.54 -5.06
N PHE A 100 -4.36 2.49 -4.45
CA PHE A 100 -3.80 2.49 -3.10
C PHE A 100 -2.31 2.20 -3.18
N ARG A 101 -1.46 3.14 -2.75
CA ARG A 101 0.01 3.02 -2.80
C ARG A 101 0.56 1.65 -2.40
N VAL A 102 -0.10 0.98 -1.45
CA VAL A 102 0.26 -0.35 -0.96
C VAL A 102 -0.98 -1.10 -0.47
N ILE A 103 -1.05 -2.41 -0.74
CA ILE A 103 -2.12 -3.30 -0.25
C ILE A 103 -1.50 -4.59 0.29
N ARG A 104 -2.06 -5.17 1.36
CA ARG A 104 -1.62 -6.48 1.87
C ARG A 104 -2.05 -7.62 0.95
N THR A 105 -1.23 -8.67 0.87
CA THR A 105 -1.60 -9.88 0.10
C THR A 105 -2.85 -10.55 0.67
N ASP A 106 -3.02 -10.56 2.00
CA ASP A 106 -4.23 -11.08 2.64
C ASP A 106 -5.50 -10.33 2.19
N ASP A 107 -5.42 -9.00 2.07
CA ASP A 107 -6.58 -8.19 1.70
C ASP A 107 -6.95 -8.41 0.22
N LEU A 108 -5.95 -8.60 -0.65
CA LEU A 108 -6.18 -9.00 -2.05
C LEU A 108 -6.77 -10.41 -2.15
N ALA A 109 -6.32 -11.34 -1.30
CA ALA A 109 -6.84 -12.70 -1.27
C ALA A 109 -8.34 -12.68 -0.99
N GLU A 110 -8.75 -11.91 0.01
CA GLU A 110 -10.15 -11.74 0.40
C GLU A 110 -10.97 -11.04 -0.69
N THR A 111 -10.53 -9.86 -1.16
CA THR A 111 -11.36 -8.92 -1.93
C THR A 111 -11.35 -9.13 -3.44
N VAL A 112 -10.24 -9.62 -4.00
CA VAL A 112 -10.09 -9.84 -5.44
C VAL A 112 -10.25 -11.32 -5.77
N TYR A 113 -9.75 -12.20 -4.91
CA TYR A 113 -9.70 -13.63 -5.17
C TYR A 113 -10.75 -14.46 -4.41
N ASN A 114 -11.60 -13.85 -3.57
CA ASN A 114 -12.59 -14.55 -2.75
C ASN A 114 -11.95 -15.69 -1.94
N ASN A 115 -10.85 -15.39 -1.27
CA ASN A 115 -10.01 -16.31 -0.47
C ASN A 115 -9.34 -17.45 -1.25
N ARG A 116 -9.32 -17.42 -2.59
CA ARG A 116 -8.61 -18.43 -3.42
C ARG A 116 -7.09 -18.16 -3.46
N ARG A 117 -6.40 -18.39 -2.34
CA ARG A 117 -4.97 -18.09 -2.12
C ARG A 117 -4.04 -18.66 -3.19
N SER A 118 -4.16 -19.94 -3.54
CA SER A 118 -3.28 -20.55 -4.55
C SER A 118 -3.45 -19.93 -5.94
N ARG A 119 -4.63 -19.38 -6.25
CA ARG A 119 -4.84 -18.64 -7.50
C ARG A 119 -4.16 -17.27 -7.42
N MET A 120 -4.40 -16.54 -6.33
CA MET A 120 -3.74 -15.27 -6.06
C MET A 120 -2.21 -15.38 -6.16
N GLU A 121 -1.61 -16.35 -5.48
CA GLU A 121 -0.15 -16.54 -5.47
C GLU A 121 0.43 -16.73 -6.88
N ARG A 122 -0.23 -17.53 -7.73
CA ARG A 122 0.20 -17.71 -9.13
C ARG A 122 0.07 -16.44 -9.97
N ASP A 123 -0.93 -15.63 -9.67
CA ASP A 123 -1.23 -14.42 -10.43
C ASP A 123 -0.28 -13.29 -9.99
N LEU A 124 -0.04 -13.15 -8.68
CA LEU A 124 1.00 -12.26 -8.14
C LEU A 124 2.41 -12.66 -8.60
N ALA A 125 2.74 -13.95 -8.61
CA ALA A 125 4.03 -14.42 -9.12
C ALA A 125 4.22 -14.05 -10.61
N PHE A 126 3.16 -14.17 -11.41
CA PHE A 126 3.19 -13.79 -12.81
C PHE A 126 3.33 -12.27 -13.00
N LEU A 127 2.52 -11.47 -12.30
CA LEU A 127 2.60 -10.00 -12.36
C LEU A 127 3.99 -9.51 -11.92
N ARG A 128 4.58 -10.12 -10.89
CA ARG A 128 5.94 -9.84 -10.43
C ARG A 128 6.98 -10.24 -11.48
N GLN A 129 6.85 -11.42 -12.09
CA GLN A 129 7.73 -11.86 -13.17
C GLN A 129 7.69 -10.92 -14.38
N LYS A 130 6.53 -10.30 -14.65
CA LYS A 130 6.36 -9.28 -15.69
C LYS A 130 6.82 -7.88 -15.28
N GLY A 131 7.34 -7.71 -14.07
CA GLY A 131 7.79 -6.42 -13.55
C GLY A 131 6.66 -5.41 -13.41
N LEU A 132 5.41 -5.86 -13.21
CA LEU A 132 4.24 -4.99 -13.04
C LEU A 132 3.99 -4.65 -11.56
N ILE A 133 4.41 -5.54 -10.67
CA ILE A 133 4.28 -5.36 -9.23
C ILE A 133 5.58 -5.74 -8.54
N GLU A 134 5.77 -5.19 -7.35
CA GLU A 134 6.74 -5.65 -6.37
C GLU A 134 5.99 -6.21 -5.15
N ILE A 135 6.57 -7.22 -4.52
CA ILE A 135 6.05 -7.83 -3.30
C ILE A 135 7.14 -7.75 -2.25
N ASP A 136 6.85 -7.06 -1.16
CA ASP A 136 7.76 -6.82 -0.06
C ASP A 136 7.21 -7.35 1.25
N THR A 137 8.12 -7.67 2.16
CA THR A 137 7.77 -8.04 3.54
C THR A 137 8.20 -6.93 4.48
N VAL A 138 7.22 -6.33 5.16
CA VAL A 138 7.43 -5.22 6.08
C VAL A 138 7.13 -5.66 7.50
N ASN A 139 7.95 -5.19 8.44
CA ASN A 139 7.70 -5.39 9.86
C ASN A 139 6.52 -4.51 10.29
N ALA A 140 5.46 -5.13 10.81
CA ALA A 140 4.37 -4.41 11.47
C ALA A 140 4.90 -3.71 12.73
N ARG A 141 4.20 -2.65 13.15
CA ARG A 141 4.50 -1.95 14.38
C ARG A 141 4.44 -2.91 15.56
N ARG A 142 5.44 -2.82 16.44
CA ARG A 142 5.37 -3.49 17.74
C ARG A 142 4.27 -2.84 18.57
N ASP A 143 3.34 -3.65 19.05
CA ASP A 143 2.31 -3.29 20.02
C ASP A 143 2.85 -3.08 21.45
N GLY A 144 4.18 -3.17 21.62
CA GLY A 144 4.85 -3.04 22.92
C GLY A 144 4.78 -4.30 23.77
N ARG A 145 4.10 -5.35 23.32
CA ARG A 145 4.13 -6.66 23.97
C ARG A 145 5.44 -7.35 23.58
N GLY A 146 6.11 -7.97 24.54
CA GLY A 146 7.37 -8.69 24.32
C GLY A 146 7.14 -9.94 23.46
N GLY A 147 7.05 -9.76 22.14
CA GLY A 147 6.77 -10.81 21.17
C GLY A 147 7.60 -10.68 19.89
N ARG A 148 7.46 -11.66 18.98
CA ARG A 148 8.04 -11.59 17.64
C ARG A 148 7.38 -10.45 16.87
N VAL A 149 8.16 -9.75 16.06
CA VAL A 149 7.62 -8.70 15.20
C VAL A 149 6.81 -9.35 14.11
N ASP A 150 5.51 -9.04 14.06
CA ASP A 150 4.65 -9.49 12.99
C ASP A 150 5.15 -8.93 11.66
N ARG A 151 5.09 -9.75 10.62
CA ARG A 151 5.50 -9.39 9.27
C ARG A 151 4.28 -9.41 8.38
N ILE A 152 4.09 -8.32 7.64
CA ILE A 152 3.03 -8.19 6.65
C ILE A 152 3.66 -8.23 5.27
N GLU A 153 3.09 -9.05 4.40
CA GLU A 153 3.43 -9.08 2.99
C GLU A 153 2.53 -8.08 2.24
N VAL A 154 3.16 -7.23 1.45
CA VAL A 154 2.49 -6.13 0.77
C VAL A 154 2.86 -6.08 -0.71
N VAL A 155 1.92 -5.60 -1.51
CA VAL A 155 2.05 -5.45 -2.95
C VAL A 155 2.02 -3.97 -3.30
N VAL A 156 2.93 -3.57 -4.18
CA VAL A 156 3.00 -2.22 -4.76
C VAL A 156 3.15 -2.30 -6.27
N LEU A 157 2.68 -1.29 -7.00
CA LEU A 157 2.91 -1.22 -8.44
C LEU A 157 4.33 -0.75 -8.75
N THR A 158 4.89 -1.27 -9.85
CA THR A 158 6.03 -0.65 -10.52
C THR A 158 5.57 0.50 -11.42
N ASN A 159 6.50 1.23 -12.04
CA ASN A 159 6.15 2.27 -13.00
C ASN A 159 5.48 1.69 -14.26
N GLU A 160 5.93 0.52 -14.69
CA GLU A 160 5.37 -0.26 -15.79
C GLU A 160 3.96 -0.75 -15.43
N GLY A 161 3.77 -1.26 -14.21
CA GLY A 161 2.48 -1.64 -13.66
C GLY A 161 1.49 -0.47 -13.64
N ARG A 162 1.93 0.70 -13.18
CA ARG A 162 1.11 1.91 -13.17
C ARG A 162 0.71 2.34 -14.59
N THR A 163 1.64 2.29 -15.53
CA THR A 163 1.35 2.60 -16.94
C THR A 163 0.33 1.63 -17.51
N LEU A 164 0.46 0.33 -17.18
CA LEU A 164 -0.51 -0.68 -17.57
C LEU A 164 -1.88 -0.46 -16.95
N ALA A 165 -1.93 -0.13 -15.66
CA ALA A 165 -3.15 0.15 -14.92
C ALA A 165 -3.98 1.27 -15.57
N HIS A 166 -3.33 2.33 -16.08
CA HIS A 166 -4.00 3.38 -16.84
C HIS A 166 -4.61 2.88 -18.16
N MET A 167 -3.98 1.90 -18.82
CA MET A 167 -4.47 1.36 -20.10
C MET A 167 -5.63 0.38 -19.91
N VAL A 168 -5.59 -0.47 -18.87
CA VAL A 168 -6.59 -1.52 -18.66
C VAL A 168 -7.73 -1.10 -17.73
N GLY A 169 -7.55 -0.02 -16.95
CA GLY A 169 -8.27 0.13 -15.69
C GLY A 169 -9.72 0.55 -15.73
N GLY A 170 -10.29 0.96 -16.88
CA GLY A 170 -11.66 1.50 -16.92
C GLY A 170 -11.92 2.61 -15.90
N LEU A 171 -10.86 3.24 -15.38
CA LEU A 171 -10.92 4.15 -14.25
C LEU A 171 -11.45 5.51 -14.68
N PRO A 172 -12.04 6.28 -13.75
CA PRO A 172 -12.30 7.69 -13.97
C PRO A 172 -11.04 8.39 -14.50
N ARG A 173 -11.20 9.29 -15.49
CA ARG A 173 -10.07 9.87 -16.28
C ARG A 173 -8.97 10.53 -15.44
N ASP A 174 -9.32 10.97 -14.25
CA ASP A 174 -8.53 11.73 -13.29
C ASP A 174 -8.34 10.97 -11.96
N GLN A 175 -8.58 9.66 -11.95
CA GLN A 175 -8.07 8.79 -10.89
C GLN A 175 -6.55 8.75 -10.96
N ARG A 176 -5.89 9.20 -9.89
CA ARG A 176 -4.45 9.08 -9.75
C ARG A 176 -4.06 7.66 -9.40
N LEU A 177 -2.94 7.21 -9.96
CA LEU A 177 -2.35 5.91 -9.67
C LEU A 177 -0.92 6.07 -9.16
N TYR A 178 -0.54 5.14 -8.29
CA TYR A 178 0.70 5.14 -7.54
C TYR A 178 1.61 3.99 -7.95
N SER A 179 2.91 4.18 -7.69
CA SER A 179 3.94 3.16 -7.87
C SER A 179 5.05 3.37 -6.86
N GLY A 180 5.73 2.29 -6.52
CA GLY A 180 6.84 2.25 -5.58
C GLY A 180 6.40 2.14 -4.11
N LEU A 181 7.25 1.48 -3.31
CA LEU A 181 7.01 1.30 -1.89
C LEU A 181 7.22 2.61 -1.11
N VAL A 182 6.27 2.92 -0.23
CA VAL A 182 6.37 4.00 0.75
C VAL A 182 7.28 3.63 1.92
N LYS A 183 7.56 4.57 2.82
CA LYS A 183 8.39 4.28 4.00
C LYS A 183 7.71 3.20 4.86
N PRO A 184 8.46 2.27 5.48
CA PRO A 184 7.88 1.19 6.30
C PRO A 184 6.86 1.66 7.34
N ARG A 185 7.09 2.82 7.97
CA ARG A 185 6.19 3.44 8.95
C ARG A 185 4.83 3.90 8.38
N GLU A 186 4.74 4.09 7.07
CA GLU A 186 3.51 4.49 6.36
C GLU A 186 2.77 3.25 5.82
N VAL A 187 3.47 2.14 5.55
CA VAL A 187 2.89 0.93 4.95
C VAL A 187 1.72 0.39 5.77
N GLU A 188 1.91 0.20 7.08
CA GLU A 188 0.85 -0.36 7.91
C GLU A 188 -0.41 0.52 7.91
N HIS A 189 -0.22 1.83 8.05
CA HIS A 189 -1.31 2.81 7.98
C HIS A 189 -2.02 2.78 6.62
N ASP A 190 -1.26 2.82 5.52
CA ASP A 190 -1.82 2.83 4.17
C ASP A 190 -2.59 1.53 3.86
N THR A 191 -2.16 0.38 4.39
CA THR A 191 -2.92 -0.86 4.23
C THR A 191 -4.26 -0.84 4.97
N GLN A 192 -4.35 -0.14 6.10
CA GLN A 192 -5.60 0.03 6.83
C GLN A 192 -6.58 0.95 6.06
N ILE A 193 -6.07 1.95 5.32
CA ILE A 193 -6.90 2.80 4.43
C ILE A 193 -7.64 1.95 3.40
N TYR A 194 -6.97 0.97 2.78
CA TYR A 194 -7.61 0.08 1.81
C TYR A 194 -8.81 -0.68 2.41
N ARG A 195 -8.65 -1.23 3.62
CA ARG A 195 -9.72 -1.95 4.32
C ARG A 195 -10.90 -1.04 4.64
N ALA A 196 -10.62 0.17 5.15
CA ALA A 196 -11.64 1.17 5.43
C ALA A 196 -12.40 1.56 4.15
N TYR A 197 -11.67 1.80 3.06
CA TYR A 197 -12.25 2.06 1.75
C TYR A 197 -13.19 0.95 1.31
N ARG A 198 -12.78 -0.33 1.39
CA ARG A 198 -13.60 -1.45 0.91
C ARG A 198 -14.98 -1.50 1.58
N LYS A 199 -15.05 -1.25 2.91
CA LYS A 199 -16.32 -1.19 3.65
C LYS A 199 -17.23 -0.06 3.14
N HIS A 200 -16.64 1.08 2.81
CA HIS A 200 -17.39 2.23 2.28
C HIS A 200 -17.79 2.05 0.82
N ALA A 201 -16.90 1.50 -0.01
CA ALA A 201 -17.16 1.24 -1.41
C ALA A 201 -18.38 0.34 -1.57
N GLU A 202 -18.46 -0.76 -0.81
CA GLU A 202 -19.61 -1.67 -0.82
C GLU A 202 -20.91 -0.96 -0.42
N ARG A 203 -20.88 -0.08 0.59
CA ARG A 203 -22.05 0.70 1.01
C ARG A 203 -22.51 1.70 -0.06
N ILE A 204 -21.56 2.41 -0.66
CA ILE A 204 -21.81 3.39 -1.72
C ILE A 204 -22.42 2.68 -2.93
N GLU A 205 -21.80 1.60 -3.39
CA GLU A 205 -22.26 0.80 -4.53
C GLU A 205 -23.64 0.20 -4.27
N SER A 206 -23.89 -0.35 -3.08
CA SER A 206 -25.21 -0.87 -2.67
C SER A 206 -26.29 0.21 -2.62
N SER A 207 -25.90 1.48 -2.50
CA SER A 207 -26.80 2.64 -2.52
C SER A 207 -26.95 3.27 -3.91
N GLY A 208 -26.45 2.59 -4.96
CA GLY A 208 -26.51 3.07 -6.35
C GLY A 208 -25.39 4.03 -6.75
N GLY A 209 -24.37 4.22 -5.90
CA GLY A 209 -23.20 5.01 -6.24
C GLY A 209 -22.29 4.30 -7.25
N THR A 210 -21.76 5.04 -8.22
CA THR A 210 -20.91 4.49 -9.29
C THR A 210 -19.68 5.36 -9.52
N ASN A 211 -18.76 4.92 -10.39
CA ASN A 211 -17.54 5.66 -10.76
C ASN A 211 -16.70 6.12 -9.55
N LEU A 212 -16.58 5.23 -8.55
CA LEU A 212 -15.84 5.51 -7.33
C LEU A 212 -14.41 5.91 -7.66
N ARG A 213 -13.97 7.00 -7.05
CA ARG A 213 -12.63 7.53 -7.16
C ARG A 213 -12.05 7.75 -5.78
N VAL A 214 -10.79 7.38 -5.64
CA VAL A 214 -10.02 7.50 -4.41
C VAL A 214 -9.09 8.69 -4.53
N LYS A 215 -9.19 9.63 -3.59
CA LYS A 215 -8.22 10.70 -3.36
C LYS A 215 -7.55 10.52 -2.01
N LEU A 216 -6.24 10.35 -2.00
CA LEU A 216 -5.47 10.21 -0.76
C LEU A 216 -5.14 11.58 -0.15
N ASP A 217 -4.86 11.60 1.15
CA ASP A 217 -4.60 12.80 1.94
C ASP A 217 -3.58 13.77 1.32
N PHE A 218 -2.50 13.26 0.75
CA PHE A 218 -1.45 14.09 0.15
C PHE A 218 -1.89 14.73 -1.17
N GLU A 219 -2.82 14.11 -1.91
CA GLU A 219 -3.44 14.73 -3.08
C GLU A 219 -4.28 15.92 -2.64
N LEU A 220 -5.18 15.70 -1.67
CA LEU A 220 -6.02 16.73 -1.10
C LEU A 220 -5.17 17.86 -0.52
N LYS A 221 -4.15 17.55 0.28
CA LYS A 221 -3.22 18.55 0.84
C LYS A 221 -2.53 19.36 -0.27
N ALA A 222 -2.10 18.71 -1.35
CA ALA A 222 -1.46 19.41 -2.47
C ALA A 222 -2.45 20.34 -3.21
N GLU A 223 -3.68 19.90 -3.45
CA GLU A 223 -4.73 20.71 -4.08
C GLU A 223 -5.13 21.91 -3.20
N ILE A 224 -5.32 21.69 -1.90
CA ILE A 224 -5.64 22.71 -0.90
C ILE A 224 -4.51 23.75 -0.83
N GLN A 225 -3.25 23.31 -0.74
CA GLN A 225 -2.12 24.25 -0.70
C GLN A 225 -2.06 25.10 -1.96
N LYS A 226 -2.25 24.50 -3.15
CA LYS A 226 -2.32 25.25 -4.41
C LYS A 226 -3.46 26.29 -4.39
N ALA A 227 -4.63 25.93 -3.89
CA ALA A 227 -5.77 26.85 -3.76
C ALA A 227 -5.47 28.01 -2.79
N ILE A 228 -4.91 27.73 -1.62
CA ILE A 228 -4.49 28.76 -0.64
C ILE A 228 -3.46 29.70 -1.29
N HIS A 229 -2.47 29.15 -2.00
CA HIS A 229 -1.45 29.97 -2.68
C HIS A 229 -2.06 30.86 -3.76
N ALA A 230 -3.02 30.35 -4.54
CA ALA A 230 -3.72 31.13 -5.56
C ALA A 230 -4.52 32.27 -4.94
N GLU A 231 -5.32 32.01 -3.90
CA GLU A 231 -6.10 33.04 -3.19
C GLU A 231 -5.20 34.11 -2.56
N ARG A 232 -4.10 33.69 -1.91
CA ARG A 232 -3.13 34.61 -1.31
C ARG A 232 -2.47 35.51 -2.36
N LYS A 233 -2.18 34.97 -3.55
CA LYS A 233 -1.60 35.75 -4.65
C LYS A 233 -2.60 36.76 -5.21
N ALA A 234 -3.87 36.38 -5.32
CA ALA A 234 -4.94 37.25 -5.82
C ALA A 234 -5.32 38.33 -4.80
N ARG A 235 -5.26 38.03 -3.50
CA ARG A 235 -5.70 38.91 -2.40
C ARG A 235 -4.66 38.99 -1.27
N PRO A 236 -3.51 39.66 -1.48
CA PRO A 236 -2.39 39.64 -0.52
C PRO A 236 -2.70 40.27 0.85
N GLN A 237 -3.65 41.19 0.92
CA GLN A 237 -4.04 41.89 2.14
C GLN A 237 -5.05 41.10 2.99
N ARG A 238 -5.60 40.00 2.46
CA ARG A 238 -6.60 39.22 3.16
C ARG A 238 -5.94 38.34 4.22
N GLU A 239 -6.59 38.24 5.37
CA GLU A 239 -6.10 37.46 6.51
C GLU A 239 -6.09 35.96 6.16
N MET A 240 -5.06 35.25 6.66
CA MET A 240 -4.77 33.87 6.26
C MET A 240 -5.85 32.89 6.72
N SER A 241 -6.43 33.07 7.92
CA SER A 241 -7.51 32.21 8.41
C SER A 241 -8.76 32.36 7.55
N ALA A 242 -9.10 33.57 7.11
CA ALA A 242 -10.21 33.80 6.18
C ALA A 242 -9.99 33.13 4.81
N ILE A 243 -8.76 33.15 4.28
CA ILE A 243 -8.41 32.40 3.07
C ILE A 243 -8.57 30.89 3.29
N LYS A 244 -8.05 30.37 4.40
CA LYS A 244 -8.14 28.94 4.71
C LYS A 244 -9.59 28.50 4.89
N GLN A 245 -10.43 29.31 5.51
CA GLN A 245 -11.85 29.01 5.68
C GLN A 245 -12.57 28.95 4.33
N GLU A 246 -12.36 29.93 3.45
CA GLU A 246 -12.94 29.91 2.09
C GLU A 246 -12.46 28.70 1.27
N VAL A 247 -11.18 28.33 1.40
CA VAL A 247 -10.65 27.11 0.76
C VAL A 247 -11.26 25.85 1.39
N ALA A 248 -11.46 25.81 2.70
CA ALA A 248 -12.10 24.67 3.36
C ALA A 248 -13.53 24.46 2.83
N GLU A 249 -14.32 25.54 2.73
CA GLU A 249 -15.68 25.53 2.18
C GLU A 249 -15.70 25.08 0.73
N ARG A 250 -14.77 25.57 -0.11
CA ARG A 250 -14.65 25.16 -1.53
C ARG A 250 -14.39 23.67 -1.69
N PHE A 251 -13.64 23.07 -0.78
CA PHE A 251 -13.31 21.65 -0.80
C PHE A 251 -14.31 20.81 0.02
N ASP A 252 -15.37 21.39 0.57
CA ASP A 252 -16.27 20.73 1.53
C ASP A 252 -15.49 20.00 2.63
N LEU A 253 -14.58 20.74 3.28
CA LEU A 253 -13.74 20.25 4.37
C LEU A 253 -13.99 21.05 5.65
N PRO A 254 -13.99 20.41 6.83
CA PRO A 254 -14.15 21.10 8.10
C PRO A 254 -12.99 22.06 8.40
N PHE A 255 -13.33 23.27 8.86
CA PHE A 255 -12.37 24.23 9.39
C PHE A 255 -12.49 24.32 10.90
N VAL A 256 -11.58 23.66 11.63
CA VAL A 256 -11.62 23.54 13.10
C VAL A 256 -10.35 24.13 13.68
N ASN A 257 -10.50 25.02 14.68
CA ASN A 257 -9.38 25.67 15.39
C ASN A 257 -8.34 26.31 14.43
N GLY A 258 -8.82 27.02 13.41
CA GLY A 258 -7.95 27.73 12.45
C GLY A 258 -7.25 26.81 11.43
N THR A 259 -7.61 25.53 11.36
CA THR A 259 -6.97 24.52 10.51
C THR A 259 -8.00 23.73 9.70
N ILE A 260 -7.72 23.58 8.40
CA ILE A 260 -8.48 22.70 7.51
C ILE A 260 -8.18 21.25 7.91
N GLN A 261 -9.20 20.51 8.30
CA GLN A 261 -9.09 19.08 8.58
C GLN A 261 -9.13 18.34 7.24
N VAL A 262 -8.16 17.45 7.01
CA VAL A 262 -8.07 16.65 5.77
C VAL A 262 -8.15 15.17 6.15
N PRO A 263 -9.04 14.36 5.53
CA PRO A 263 -9.13 12.93 5.79
C PRO A 263 -7.94 12.18 5.21
N ASP A 264 -7.76 10.92 5.62
CA ASP A 264 -6.75 10.02 5.04
C ASP A 264 -7.12 9.60 3.61
N VAL A 265 -8.41 9.40 3.36
CA VAL A 265 -8.96 9.15 2.02
C VAL A 265 -10.33 9.80 1.86
N ARG A 266 -10.55 10.37 0.66
CA ARG A 266 -11.87 10.77 0.17
C ARG A 266 -12.28 9.87 -0.98
N ILE A 267 -13.50 9.34 -0.90
CA ILE A 267 -14.13 8.60 -2.00
C ILE A 267 -15.10 9.55 -2.70
N GLU A 268 -14.82 9.93 -3.94
CA GLU A 268 -15.75 10.67 -4.80
C GLU A 268 -16.53 9.66 -5.67
N PHE A 269 -17.81 9.89 -5.91
CA PHE A 269 -18.66 8.97 -6.68
C PHE A 269 -19.82 9.70 -7.35
N ASP A 270 -20.35 9.11 -8.42
CA ASP A 270 -21.56 9.57 -9.07
C ASP A 270 -22.77 8.96 -8.35
N ARG A 271 -23.75 9.79 -7.99
CA ARG A 271 -25.03 9.33 -7.43
C ARG A 271 -25.99 8.98 -8.55
N GLU A 272 -26.79 7.94 -8.31
CA GLU A 272 -27.89 7.58 -9.20
C GLU A 272 -28.84 8.77 -9.38
N VAL A 273 -29.13 9.10 -10.63
CA VAL A 273 -30.09 10.16 -10.99
C VAL A 273 -31.49 9.59 -10.82
N LYS A 274 -32.22 10.06 -9.81
CA LYS A 274 -33.63 9.68 -9.63
C LYS A 274 -34.48 10.28 -10.76
N PRO A 275 -35.60 9.64 -11.15
CA PRO A 275 -36.49 10.14 -12.20
C PRO A 275 -36.97 11.57 -11.96
N ASP A 276 -37.15 11.97 -10.69
CA ASP A 276 -37.59 13.31 -10.32
C ASP A 276 -36.48 14.38 -10.47
N ASP A 277 -35.22 13.96 -10.63
CA ASP A 277 -34.03 14.81 -10.77
C ASP A 277 -33.55 14.94 -12.23
N LEU A 278 -34.34 14.51 -13.23
CA LEU A 278 -34.00 14.44 -14.66
C LEU A 278 -33.57 15.75 -15.36
N GLY A 279 -33.44 16.86 -14.64
CA GLY A 279 -32.92 18.14 -15.13
C GLY A 279 -31.62 18.63 -14.48
N GLN A 280 -31.08 17.93 -13.47
CA GLN A 280 -30.00 18.47 -12.62
C GLN A 280 -28.60 17.89 -12.88
N GLY A 281 -28.44 17.04 -13.91
CA GLY A 281 -27.16 16.40 -14.25
C GLY A 281 -26.75 15.32 -13.24
N ALA A 282 -25.62 14.65 -13.50
CA ALA A 282 -25.04 13.68 -12.57
C ALA A 282 -24.62 14.42 -11.29
N ARG A 283 -25.24 14.08 -10.16
CA ARG A 283 -24.85 14.62 -8.85
C ARG A 283 -23.66 13.83 -8.33
N THR A 284 -22.56 14.50 -8.04
CA THR A 284 -21.42 13.86 -7.38
C THR A 284 -21.61 13.89 -5.86
N GLY A 285 -21.22 12.80 -5.20
CA GLY A 285 -21.12 12.69 -3.75
C GLY A 285 -19.67 12.43 -3.36
N HIS A 286 -19.37 12.64 -2.08
CA HIS A 286 -18.13 12.13 -1.52
C HIS A 286 -18.33 11.64 -0.09
N GLU A 287 -17.42 10.77 0.35
CA GLU A 287 -17.30 10.30 1.73
C GLU A 287 -15.85 10.40 2.18
N ASP A 288 -15.65 10.96 3.37
CA ASP A 288 -14.33 11.20 3.96
C ASP A 288 -14.05 10.20 5.08
N ILE A 289 -12.90 9.53 5.00
CA ILE A 289 -12.52 8.43 5.89
C ILE A 289 -11.18 8.76 6.57
N GLU A 290 -11.12 8.52 7.88
CA GLU A 290 -9.93 8.67 8.71
C GLU A 290 -9.58 7.32 9.34
N VAL A 291 -8.31 6.94 9.32
CA VAL A 291 -7.78 5.75 9.98
C VAL A 291 -6.94 6.14 11.20
N LEU A 292 -7.40 5.75 12.38
CA LEU A 292 -6.71 6.00 13.63
C LEU A 292 -5.75 4.88 13.99
N THR A 293 -4.56 5.30 14.39
CA THR A 293 -3.56 4.40 14.97
C THR A 293 -3.32 4.74 16.44
N ALA A 294 -2.80 3.78 17.21
CA ALA A 294 -2.40 3.97 18.60
C ALA A 294 -1.28 5.01 18.80
N ALA A 295 -0.69 5.56 17.73
CA ALA A 295 0.28 6.65 17.82
C ALA A 295 -0.39 8.02 18.01
N TYR A 296 -1.71 8.13 17.79
CA TYR A 296 -2.42 9.39 17.91
C TYR A 296 -2.41 9.94 19.33
N ARG A 297 -2.18 11.25 19.44
CA ARG A 297 -2.32 12.01 20.69
C ARG A 297 -3.80 12.37 20.91
N PRO A 298 -4.31 12.38 22.16
CA PRO A 298 -5.72 12.65 22.46
C PRO A 298 -6.28 13.95 21.85
N GLY A 299 -5.50 15.03 21.84
CA GLY A 299 -5.92 16.32 21.25
C GLY A 299 -6.17 16.27 19.74
N HIS A 300 -5.40 15.46 19.00
CA HIS A 300 -5.60 15.28 17.55
C HIS A 300 -6.83 14.41 17.26
N LEU A 301 -7.15 13.45 18.14
CA LEU A 301 -8.32 12.59 18.00
C LEU A 301 -9.63 13.37 18.13
N ARG A 302 -9.70 14.33 19.04
CA ARG A 302 -10.87 15.19 19.20
C ARG A 302 -11.15 16.04 17.96
N ALA A 303 -10.12 16.70 17.42
CA ALA A 303 -10.27 17.53 16.22
C ALA A 303 -10.74 16.70 15.00
N LYS A 304 -10.19 15.49 14.82
CA LYS A 304 -10.59 14.56 13.74
C LYS A 304 -11.99 13.98 13.94
N ALA A 305 -12.38 13.64 15.18
CA ALA A 305 -13.74 13.17 15.47
C ALA A 305 -14.80 14.28 15.30
N GLN A 306 -14.44 15.54 15.57
CA GLN A 306 -15.30 16.70 15.33
C GLN A 306 -15.43 17.04 13.85
N ALA A 307 -14.48 16.62 13.01
CA ALA A 307 -14.47 16.86 11.57
C ALA A 307 -15.55 16.06 10.79
N GLY A 308 -16.33 15.20 11.46
CA GLY A 308 -17.43 14.48 10.80
C GLY A 308 -16.99 13.32 9.89
N PHE A 309 -15.69 13.02 9.82
CA PHE A 309 -15.15 11.90 9.05
C PHE A 309 -15.67 10.55 9.56
N HIS A 310 -15.69 9.56 8.67
CA HIS A 310 -15.88 8.16 9.03
C HIS A 310 -14.58 7.61 9.59
N VAL A 311 -14.57 7.35 10.90
CA VAL A 311 -13.34 7.03 11.62
C VAL A 311 -13.23 5.52 11.82
N TYR A 312 -12.10 4.93 11.42
CA TYR A 312 -11.78 3.52 11.63
C TYR A 312 -10.55 3.34 12.50
N ALA A 313 -10.45 2.21 13.19
CA ALA A 313 -9.24 1.78 13.87
C ALA A 313 -9.12 0.25 13.78
N SER A 314 -7.89 -0.27 13.75
CA SER A 314 -7.67 -1.70 13.93
C SER A 314 -8.11 -2.14 15.34
N HIS A 315 -8.38 -3.43 15.54
CA HIS A 315 -8.76 -3.95 16.86
C HIS A 315 -7.73 -3.60 17.95
N SER A 316 -6.44 -3.76 17.64
CA SER A 316 -5.34 -3.45 18.56
C SER A 316 -5.21 -1.94 18.82
N ASP A 317 -5.36 -1.12 17.78
CA ASP A 317 -5.33 0.34 17.92
C ASP A 317 -6.53 0.83 18.73
N ARG A 318 -7.73 0.32 18.47
CA ARG A 318 -8.95 0.65 19.21
C ARG A 318 -8.80 0.34 20.71
N ALA A 319 -8.31 -0.84 21.06
CA ALA A 319 -8.07 -1.22 22.45
C ALA A 319 -7.06 -0.29 23.15
N THR A 320 -6.01 0.12 22.42
CA THR A 320 -5.00 1.05 22.95
C THR A 320 -5.54 2.48 23.09
N LEU A 321 -6.38 2.91 22.14
CA LEU A 321 -7.03 4.22 22.16
C LEU A 321 -8.06 4.32 23.29
N SER A 322 -8.86 3.28 23.50
CA SER A 322 -9.81 3.23 24.61
C SER A 322 -9.13 3.30 25.97
N ALA A 323 -7.95 2.69 26.11
CA ALA A 323 -7.18 2.76 27.36
C ALA A 323 -6.59 4.16 27.64
N ARG A 324 -6.46 5.03 26.62
CA ARG A 324 -5.88 6.38 26.76
C ARG A 324 -6.94 7.48 26.86
N ILE A 325 -8.18 7.17 26.54
CA ILE A 325 -9.29 8.12 26.48
C ILE A 325 -10.30 7.68 27.55
N GLU A 326 -9.95 7.92 28.81
CA GLU A 326 -10.80 7.56 29.96
C GLU A 326 -12.09 8.39 30.01
N ASP A 327 -12.10 9.63 29.47
CA ASP A 327 -13.22 10.58 29.65
C ASP A 327 -14.11 10.82 28.41
N ASP A 328 -13.84 10.19 27.27
CA ASP A 328 -14.48 10.53 25.97
C ASP A 328 -15.19 9.31 25.34
N HIS A 329 -15.98 8.59 26.15
CA HIS A 329 -16.71 7.38 25.72
C HIS A 329 -17.62 7.59 24.49
N HIS A 330 -18.15 8.80 24.29
CA HIS A 330 -18.95 9.14 23.11
C HIS A 330 -18.12 9.14 21.82
N LEU A 331 -16.84 9.50 21.90
CA LEU A 331 -15.92 9.48 20.76
C LEU A 331 -15.62 8.04 20.34
N MET A 332 -15.48 7.12 21.31
CA MET A 332 -15.23 5.69 21.05
C MET A 332 -16.41 4.98 20.36
N LYS A 333 -17.65 5.43 20.57
CA LYS A 333 -18.84 4.89 19.87
C LYS A 333 -18.86 5.22 18.38
N ARG A 334 -18.17 6.29 17.96
CA ARG A 334 -18.12 6.74 16.56
C ARG A 334 -16.97 6.11 15.76
N ILE A 335 -16.01 5.48 16.43
CA ILE A 335 -14.92 4.75 15.77
C ILE A 335 -15.47 3.38 15.35
N LEU A 336 -15.31 3.04 14.08
CA LEU A 336 -15.63 1.75 13.49
C LEU A 336 -14.41 0.83 13.55
N GLU A 337 -14.64 -0.46 13.63
CA GLU A 337 -13.57 -1.47 13.63
C GLU A 337 -13.25 -1.89 12.19
N LEU A 338 -11.97 -2.09 11.88
CA LEU A 338 -11.48 -2.58 10.58
C LEU A 338 -11.68 -4.07 10.39
#